data_AF-A0A316KWJ7-F1
#
_entry.id   AF-A0A316KWJ7-F1
#
_cell.length_a   1.000
_cell.length_b   1.000
_cell.length_c   1.000
_cell.angle_alpha   90.00
_cell.angle_beta   90.00
_cell.angle_gamma   90.00
#
_symmetry.space_group_name_H-M   'P 1'
#
loop_
_entity.id
_entity.type
_entity.pdbx_description
1 polymer ?
#
loop_
_entity_poly.entity_id
_entity_poly.type
_entity_poly.pdbx_seq_one_letter_code
_entity_poly.pdbx_strand_id
1 'polypeptide(L)'
;MENNEYIHFIIGGLLHGISHLAVITACIIMLIKQKNSATILMLTASILTLLFSVGSIIWNRIAAYNGAESLVQATKIISILGAIPYILFALGLLLFAVRHLRKSTAV
;
A
#
# COMPACT_ATOMS: atom_id res chain seq x y z
N MET A 1 1.05 1.62 32.25
CA MET A 1 0.69 2.32 30.99
C MET A 1 1.36 1.69 29.76
N GLU A 2 2.44 0.92 29.93
CA GLU A 2 3.10 0.15 28.84
C GLU A 2 2.19 -0.85 28.11
N ASN A 3 1.30 -1.57 28.82
CA ASN A 3 0.47 -2.62 28.21
C ASN A 3 -0.47 -2.12 27.10
N ASN A 4 -0.89 -0.86 27.14
CA ASN A 4 -1.83 -0.31 26.17
C ASN A 4 -1.15 -0.02 24.82
N GLU A 5 0.11 0.38 24.82
CA GLU A 5 0.88 0.71 23.61
C GLU A 5 1.15 -0.54 22.75
N TYR A 6 1.45 -1.67 23.40
CA TYR A 6 1.61 -2.95 22.71
C TYR A 6 0.32 -3.44 22.06
N ILE A 7 -0.84 -3.25 22.71
CA ILE A 7 -2.14 -3.64 22.17
C ILE A 7 -2.47 -2.81 20.93
N HIS A 8 -2.25 -1.49 20.97
CA HIS A 8 -2.44 -0.61 19.81
C HIS A 8 -1.53 -0.99 18.63
N PHE A 9 -0.28 -1.36 18.92
CA PHE A 9 0.66 -1.80 17.90
C PHE A 9 0.22 -3.12 17.23
N ILE A 10 -0.21 -4.11 18.03
CA ILE A 10 -0.64 -5.42 17.53
C ILE A 10 -1.93 -5.30 16.71
N ILE A 11 -2.93 -4.57 17.22
CA ILE A 11 -4.20 -4.37 16.51
C ILE A 11 -3.96 -3.59 15.22
N GLY A 12 -3.15 -2.53 15.25
CA GLY A 12 -2.80 -1.75 14.06
C GLY A 12 -2.14 -2.60 12.99
N GLY A 13 -1.17 -3.43 13.37
CA GLY A 13 -0.48 -4.35 12.44
C GLY A 13 -1.42 -5.38 11.81
N LEU A 14 -2.29 -6.01 12.61
CA LEU A 14 -3.29 -6.97 12.14
C LEU A 14 -4.29 -6.33 11.18
N LEU A 15 -4.83 -5.17 11.55
CA LEU A 15 -5.82 -4.45 10.75
C LEU A 15 -5.23 -4.01 9.42
N HIS A 16 -3.98 -3.52 9.44
CA HIS A 16 -3.25 -3.15 8.24
C HIS A 16 -3.02 -4.37 7.34
N GLY A 17 -2.56 -5.49 7.89
CA GLY A 17 -2.32 -6.73 7.14
C GLY A 17 -3.58 -7.27 6.48
N ILE A 18 -4.69 -7.36 7.22
CA ILE A 18 -5.97 -7.84 6.70
C ILE A 18 -6.50 -6.91 5.61
N SER A 19 -6.42 -5.59 5.82
CA SER A 19 -6.85 -4.60 4.83
C SER A 19 -6.05 -4.71 3.54
N HIS A 20 -4.72 -4.85 3.65
CA HIS A 20 -3.86 -4.95 2.48
C HIS A 20 -4.08 -6.27 1.71
N LEU A 21 -4.32 -7.37 2.41
CA LEU A 21 -4.70 -8.64 1.78
C LEU A 21 -6.01 -8.51 1.01
N ALA A 22 -7.04 -7.91 1.61
CA ALA A 22 -8.33 -7.68 0.95
C ALA A 22 -8.17 -6.85 -0.34
N VAL A 23 -7.35 -5.79 -0.31
CA VAL A 23 -7.05 -4.96 -1.49
C VAL A 23 -6.36 -5.76 -2.58
N ILE A 24 -5.35 -6.56 -2.24
CA ILE A 24 -4.66 -7.42 -3.22
C ILE A 24 -5.65 -8.41 -3.84
N THR A 25 -6.48 -9.08 -3.03
CA THR A 25 -7.48 -10.03 -3.54
C THR A 25 -8.47 -9.34 -4.48
N ALA A 26 -8.95 -8.14 -4.14
CA ALA A 26 -9.82 -7.36 -5.01
C ALA A 26 -9.16 -7.01 -6.34
N CYS A 27 -7.89 -6.57 -6.32
CA CYS A 27 -7.11 -6.29 -7.54
C CYS A 27 -6.94 -7.54 -8.41
N ILE A 28 -6.66 -8.70 -7.82
CA ILE A 28 -6.52 -9.97 -8.55
C ILE A 28 -7.85 -10.33 -9.23
N ILE A 29 -8.97 -10.25 -8.50
CA ILE A 29 -10.30 -10.54 -9.06
C ILE A 29 -10.63 -9.59 -10.23
N MET A 30 -10.38 -8.29 -10.07
CA MET A 30 -10.59 -7.30 -11.13
C MET A 30 -9.71 -7.58 -12.36
N LEU A 31 -8.45 -7.94 -12.15
CA LEU A 31 -7.51 -8.28 -13.21
C LEU A 31 -7.98 -9.51 -14.01
N ILE A 32 -8.44 -10.56 -13.32
CA ILE A 32 -8.96 -11.77 -13.96
C ILE A 32 -10.21 -11.44 -14.79
N LYS A 33 -11.11 -10.59 -14.28
CA LYS A 33 -12.39 -10.27 -14.94
C LYS A 33 -12.27 -9.29 -16.11
N GLN A 34 -11.44 -8.26 -16.01
CA GLN A 34 -11.38 -7.19 -17.04
C GLN A 34 -10.08 -7.16 -17.85
N LYS A 35 -8.97 -7.74 -17.37
CA LYS A 35 -7.63 -7.74 -18.01
C LYS A 35 -7.27 -6.40 -18.67
N ASN A 36 -7.41 -5.33 -17.91
CA ASN A 36 -7.25 -3.96 -18.40
C ASN A 36 -5.94 -3.34 -17.86
N SER A 37 -5.32 -2.44 -18.61
CA SER A 37 -4.14 -1.67 -18.18
C SER A 37 -4.33 -0.99 -16.83
N ALA A 38 -5.54 -0.51 -16.52
CA ALA A 38 -5.87 0.07 -15.22
C ALA A 38 -5.78 -0.95 -14.08
N THR A 39 -6.31 -2.17 -14.27
CA THR A 39 -6.25 -3.25 -13.27
C THR A 39 -4.83 -3.78 -13.07
N ILE A 40 -4.01 -3.78 -14.14
CA ILE A 40 -2.58 -4.12 -14.04
C ILE A 40 -1.87 -3.07 -13.19
N LEU A 41 -2.09 -1.77 -13.48
CA LEU A 41 -1.48 -0.68 -12.72
C LEU A 41 -1.84 -0.73 -11.23
N MET A 42 -3.11 -1.00 -10.90
CA MET A 42 -3.56 -1.18 -9.51
C MET A 42 -2.86 -2.36 -8.82
N LEU A 43 -2.74 -3.51 -9.50
CA LEU A 43 -2.08 -4.68 -8.93
C LEU A 43 -0.58 -4.43 -8.72
N THR A 44 0.10 -3.84 -9.70
CA THR A 44 1.52 -3.49 -9.59
C THR A 44 1.75 -2.50 -8.45
N ALA A 45 0.87 -1.49 -8.31
CA ALA A 45 0.91 -0.54 -7.22
C ALA A 45 0.75 -1.24 -5.85
N SER A 46 -0.24 -2.13 -5.70
CA SER A 46 -0.44 -2.90 -4.46
C SER A 46 0.76 -3.79 -4.11
N ILE A 47 1.39 -4.43 -5.09
CA ILE A 47 2.61 -5.23 -4.87
C ILE A 47 3.76 -4.32 -4.43
N LEU A 48 3.91 -3.16 -5.09
CA LEU A 48 4.93 -2.19 -4.75
C LEU A 48 4.73 -1.64 -3.33
N THR A 49 3.48 -1.36 -2.92
CA THR A 49 3.13 -0.99 -1.53
C THR A 49 3.59 -2.05 -0.54
N LEU A 50 3.36 -3.32 -0.84
CA LEU A 50 3.79 -4.42 0.03
C LEU A 50 5.31 -4.47 0.16
N LEU A 51 6.04 -4.33 -0.96
CA LEU A 51 7.51 -4.29 -0.96
C LEU A 51 8.05 -3.11 -0.15
N PHE A 52 7.49 -1.92 -0.33
CA PHE A 52 7.88 -0.75 0.47
C PHE A 52 7.52 -0.91 1.94
N SER A 53 6.37 -1.52 2.27
CA SER A 53 5.97 -1.78 3.64
C SER A 53 6.96 -2.73 4.33
N VAL A 54 7.29 -3.87 3.72
CA VAL A 54 8.27 -4.82 4.28
C VAL A 54 9.66 -4.18 4.34
N GLY A 55 10.07 -3.51 3.27
CA GLY A 55 11.34 -2.78 3.21
C GLY A 55 11.45 -1.71 4.30
N SER A 56 10.36 -1.00 4.59
CA SER A 56 10.33 0.02 5.64
C SER A 56 10.54 -0.57 7.04
N ILE A 57 9.98 -1.74 7.33
CA ILE A 57 10.15 -2.41 8.62
C ILE A 57 11.62 -2.83 8.81
N ILE A 58 12.21 -3.42 7.78
CA ILE A 58 13.61 -3.84 7.79
C ILE A 58 14.52 -2.62 7.94
N TRP A 59 14.29 -1.58 7.14
CA TRP A 59 15.11 -0.38 7.14
C TRP A 59 15.02 0.39 8.45
N ASN A 60 13.81 0.53 9.02
CA ASN A 60 13.63 1.14 10.33
C ASN A 60 14.31 0.33 11.44
N ARG A 61 14.28 -1.01 11.39
CA ARG A 61 15.02 -1.82 12.37
C ARG A 61 16.52 -1.59 12.26
N ILE A 62 17.09 -1.59 11.06
CA ILE A 62 18.52 -1.32 10.86
C ILE A 62 18.88 0.09 11.32
N ALA A 63 18.05 1.08 10.99
CA ALA A 63 18.27 2.47 11.37
C ALA A 63 18.17 2.68 12.90
N ALA A 64 17.27 1.95 13.58
CA ALA A 64 17.15 2.01 15.04
C ALA A 64 18.41 1.51 15.77
N TYR A 65 19.13 0.54 15.21
CA TYR A 65 20.42 0.10 15.76
C TYR A 65 21.52 1.18 15.67
N ASN A 66 21.44 2.07 14.67
CA ASN A 66 22.40 3.15 14.47
C ASN A 66 22.07 4.42 15.28
N GLY A 67 20.95 4.42 16.01
CA GLY A 67 20.53 5.51 16.89
C GLY A 67 19.26 6.24 16.44
N ALA A 68 18.72 7.06 17.36
CA ALA A 68 17.43 7.72 17.17
C ALA A 68 17.40 8.70 15.99
N GLU A 69 18.48 9.43 15.72
CA GLU A 69 18.54 10.35 14.58
C GLU A 69 18.49 9.62 13.23
N SER A 70 19.18 8.49 13.12
CA SER A 70 19.15 7.64 11.92
C SER A 70 17.75 7.07 11.68
N LEU A 71 17.04 6.68 12.74
CA LEU A 71 15.65 6.23 12.66
C LEU A 71 14.70 7.33 12.15
N VAL A 72 14.88 8.56 12.64
CA VAL A 72 14.06 9.71 12.19
C VAL A 72 14.33 10.02 10.72
N GLN A 73 15.59 10.00 10.27
CA GLN A 73 15.92 10.20 8.85
C GLN A 73 15.35 9.09 7.96
N ALA A 74 15.50 7.84 8.38
CA ALA A 74 14.90 6.69 7.69
C ALA A 74 13.39 6.84 7.54
N THR A 75 12.69 7.21 8.62
CA THR A 75 11.23 7.38 8.62
C THR A 75 10.77 8.48 7.67
N LYS A 76 11.51 9.60 7.58
CA LYS A 76 11.23 10.68 6.62
C LYS A 76 11.30 10.18 5.17
N ILE A 77 12.37 9.47 4.83
CA ILE A 77 12.58 8.91 3.49
C ILE A 77 11.49 7.90 3.15
N ILE A 78 11.19 7.00 4.08
CA ILE A 78 10.14 5.98 3.94
C ILE A 78 8.77 6.62 3.72
N SER A 79 8.45 7.70 4.44
CA SER A 79 7.16 8.39 4.31
C SER A 79 6.95 8.97 2.91
N ILE A 80 7.99 9.51 2.30
CA ILE A 80 7.94 10.03 0.92
C ILE A 80 7.83 8.88 -0.08
N LEU A 81 8.68 7.86 0.05
CA LEU A 81 8.67 6.69 -0.84
C LEU A 81 7.35 5.91 -0.77
N GLY A 82 6.76 5.80 0.42
CA GLY A 82 5.48 5.13 0.65
C GLY A 82 4.29 5.83 -0.01
N ALA A 83 4.38 7.12 -0.31
CA ALA A 83 3.33 7.84 -1.04
C ALA A 83 3.27 7.45 -2.53
N ILE A 84 4.39 7.04 -3.13
CA ILE A 84 4.49 6.73 -4.56
C ILE A 84 3.56 5.56 -4.95
N PRO A 85 3.62 4.38 -4.30
CA PRO A 85 2.71 3.28 -4.59
C PRO A 85 1.24 3.67 -4.42
N TYR A 86 0.93 4.48 -3.41
CA TYR A 86 -0.45 4.90 -3.14
C TYR A 86 -0.99 5.81 -4.25
N ILE A 87 -0.19 6.77 -4.73
CA ILE A 87 -0.54 7.62 -5.87
C ILE A 87 -0.74 6.75 -7.12
N LEU A 88 0.14 5.79 -7.37
CA LEU A 88 0.04 4.88 -8.50
C LEU A 88 -1.25 4.05 -8.45
N PHE A 89 -1.61 3.57 -7.25
CA PHE A 89 -2.86 2.84 -7.02
C PHE A 89 -4.09 3.71 -7.28
N ALA A 90 -4.10 4.94 -6.74
CA ALA A 90 -5.19 5.89 -6.92
C ALA A 90 -5.39 6.23 -8.40
N LEU A 91 -4.31 6.45 -9.15
CA LEU A 91 -4.37 6.67 -10.60
C LEU A 91 -4.92 5.45 -11.34
N GLY A 92 -4.50 4.25 -10.98
CA GLY A 92 -5.05 3.00 -11.53
C GLY A 92 -6.54 2.86 -11.30
N LEU A 93 -7.00 3.18 -10.08
CA LEU A 93 -8.41 3.14 -9.71
C LEU A 93 -9.23 4.19 -10.46
N LEU A 94 -8.70 5.40 -10.62
CA LEU A 94 -9.35 6.50 -11.33
C LEU A 94 -9.48 6.19 -12.83
N LEU A 95 -8.43 5.65 -13.46
CA LEU A 95 -8.47 5.16 -14.84
C LEU A 95 -9.48 4.02 -15.02
N PHE A 96 -9.56 3.11 -14.06
CA PHE A 96 -10.55 2.04 -14.06
C PHE A 96 -11.98 2.60 -14.01
N ALA A 97 -12.24 3.52 -13.09
CA ALA A 97 -13.56 4.15 -12.93
C ALA A 97 -13.98 4.93 -14.19
N VAL A 98 -13.11 5.77 -14.74
CA VAL A 98 -13.38 6.56 -15.96
C VAL A 98 -13.70 5.63 -17.14
N ARG A 99 -12.91 4.55 -17.31
CA ARG A 99 -13.14 3.59 -18.40
C ARG A 99 -14.45 2.83 -18.24
N HIS A 100 -14.85 2.52 -17.00
CA HIS A 100 -16.12 1.87 -16.73
C HIS A 100 -17.32 2.80 -16.98
N LEU A 101 -17.25 4.05 -16.50
CA LEU A 101 -18.30 5.06 -16.72
C LEU A 101 -18.48 5.41 -18.20
N ARG A 102 -17.37 5.55 -18.94
CA ARG A 102 -17.41 5.84 -20.38
C ARG A 102 -18.02 4.69 -21.19
N LYS A 103 -17.81 3.44 -20.76
CA LYS A 103 -18.47 2.26 -21.36
C LYS A 103 -19.97 2.26 -21.06
N SER A 104 -20.39 2.72 -19.90
CA SER A 104 -21.81 2.78 -19.50
C SER A 104 -22.60 3.92 -20.15
N THR A 105 -21.93 4.98 -20.60
CA THR A 105 -22.58 6.15 -21.25
C THR A 105 -22.66 6.00 -22.78
N ALA A 106 -21.95 5.03 -23.36
CA ALA A 106 -21.95 4.75 -24.79
C ALA A 106 -22.99 3.69 -25.21
N VAL A 107 -23.95 3.40 -24.34
CA VAL A 107 -25.14 2.56 -24.57
C VAL A 107 -26.36 3.46 -24.45
#